data_AF-A0A2V8PHN5-F1
#
_entry.id   AF-A0A2V8PHN5-F1
#
_cell.length_a   1.000
_cell.length_b   1.000
_cell.length_c   1.000
_cell.angle_alpha   90.00
_cell.angle_beta   90.00
_cell.angle_gamma   90.00
#
_symmetry.space_group_name_H-M   'P 1'
#
loop_
_entity.id
_entity.type
_entity.pdbx_description
1 polymer ?
#
loop_
_entity_poly.entity_id
_entity_poly.type
_entity_poly.pdbx_seq_one_letter_code
_entity_poly.pdbx_strand_id
1 'polypeptide(L)'
;MRRNPMKYAAVTIMRKAGQSFLTLLGSLVLLNLLSNIPAGTVNSVVLAQSPSATPQYSDWSAPVNLGPNINTASREVQVSITHQGLSLYFDSDRPGGVGSNDIYVSHRTSLNAPWGTAKNLGPTINSSKAEFAPNFSPDDHWMYFASARLGGLGGIDIWVSYRGDVNDDFGWETPKNVGASVNTSANEGDAFYFVDPANGKASLYFTSLNRPEGLGDWDIYQSTQNEDGSFNPATRVTELSSTFRDTRMTIRYDGLEVIFSSNRTGGSGGIDLWFSTRQTTSDSWSTPANLGLVINTSVDDRAPYLSADGQTLFFSSDRVGGDFGGGDIWMATRTGPGIGNAQLFVRQHYLDFLNREPDAAGLAFWTNQITSCGSDAQCIEVKRINVSAAFFLSIEFKQTGYLVYRLYKSSFGNPPNLPVPIRLSEFLPDEREIGNGVVVGQPGWETALENNKQAFSDEFVNRPRFTSAYPQSMTPGEFVDKLNMNAGNPLSQEERDHLVSDLTTGVKARAQVLRAVAENQNLSDAEFNRAFVLMQYFGYLRRDPNSGPDTDFSGYNFWLNKVNAFNGDFASAEMVKAFITSIEYRQRFAP
;
A
#
# COMPACT_ATOMS: atom_id res chain seq x y z
N MET A 1 -36.85 17.02 33.03
CA MET A 1 -35.71 16.41 33.75
C MET A 1 -35.35 15.12 33.03
N ARG A 2 -34.12 15.05 32.52
CA ARG A 2 -33.55 13.97 31.70
C ARG A 2 -33.21 12.75 32.57
N ARG A 3 -33.43 11.54 32.05
CA ARG A 3 -32.53 10.37 32.27
C ARG A 3 -32.46 9.52 31.00
N ASN A 4 -31.26 9.47 30.44
CA ASN A 4 -30.78 8.53 29.42
C ASN A 4 -30.63 7.13 30.02
N PRO A 5 -30.73 6.08 29.19
CA PRO A 5 -29.63 5.12 29.17
C PRO A 5 -29.29 4.66 27.74
N MET A 6 -28.06 4.97 27.30
CA MET A 6 -27.34 4.18 26.29
C MET A 6 -26.49 3.16 27.05
N LYS A 7 -26.72 1.86 26.82
CA LYS A 7 -25.85 0.77 27.25
C LYS A 7 -25.99 -0.41 26.28
N TYR A 8 -24.85 -0.87 25.78
CA TYR A 8 -24.57 -2.14 25.09
C TYR A 8 -25.20 -2.40 23.71
N ALA A 9 -24.36 -2.36 22.67
CA ALA A 9 -24.55 -3.16 21.46
C ALA A 9 -23.19 -3.62 20.94
N ALA A 10 -22.80 -4.84 21.31
CA ALA A 10 -21.83 -5.64 20.57
C ALA A 10 -22.18 -7.12 20.74
N VAL A 11 -22.10 -7.84 19.61
CA VAL A 11 -22.10 -9.31 19.42
C VAL A 11 -23.46 -10.02 19.37
N THR A 12 -23.90 -10.37 18.15
CA THR A 12 -24.21 -11.74 17.66
C THR A 12 -25.20 -11.65 16.49
N ILE A 13 -24.88 -12.23 15.33
CA ILE A 13 -25.75 -13.15 14.55
C ILE A 13 -24.87 -13.80 13.46
N MET A 14 -24.60 -15.10 13.65
CA MET A 14 -24.30 -16.03 12.56
C MET A 14 -25.54 -16.90 12.29
N ARG A 15 -25.83 -17.08 10.99
CA ARG A 15 -26.48 -18.20 10.30
C ARG A 15 -27.89 -18.65 10.71
N LYS A 16 -28.82 -18.50 9.76
CA LYS A 16 -29.71 -19.59 9.33
C LYS A 16 -29.87 -19.56 7.81
N ALA A 17 -29.75 -20.74 7.20
CA ALA A 17 -29.77 -20.99 5.78
C ALA A 17 -31.19 -21.25 5.24
N GLY A 18 -31.39 -20.94 3.95
CA GLY A 18 -32.23 -21.70 3.03
C GLY A 18 -33.67 -21.25 2.82
N GLN A 19 -33.95 -20.52 1.72
CA GLN A 19 -34.62 -21.08 0.52
C GLN A 19 -34.93 -19.98 -0.50
N SER A 20 -34.75 -20.34 -1.77
CA SER A 20 -34.81 -19.57 -3.01
C SER A 20 -36.18 -18.94 -3.31
N PHE A 21 -36.20 -17.78 -3.98
CA PHE A 21 -37.11 -17.54 -5.12
C PHE A 21 -36.55 -16.43 -6.03
N LEU A 22 -36.49 -16.73 -7.32
CA LEU A 22 -35.95 -15.92 -8.41
C LEU A 22 -36.99 -14.90 -8.95
N THR A 23 -36.51 -13.72 -9.35
CA THR A 23 -36.91 -12.86 -10.49
C THR A 23 -38.36 -12.34 -10.62
N LEU A 24 -38.57 -11.02 -10.78
CA LEU A 24 -38.54 -10.26 -12.06
C LEU A 24 -39.20 -8.86 -11.91
N LEU A 25 -38.76 -7.90 -12.74
CA LEU A 25 -39.42 -6.65 -13.21
C LEU A 25 -39.44 -5.40 -12.31
N GLY A 26 -38.51 -4.49 -12.59
CA GLY A 26 -38.59 -3.06 -12.23
C GLY A 26 -38.26 -2.19 -13.45
N SER A 27 -39.28 -1.89 -14.26
CA SER A 27 -39.25 -0.83 -15.29
C SER A 27 -40.67 -0.40 -15.59
N LEU A 28 -40.84 0.89 -15.86
CA LEU A 28 -42.09 1.67 -16.02
C LEU A 28 -42.73 2.12 -14.71
N VAL A 29 -42.61 3.41 -14.40
CA VAL A 29 -43.69 4.41 -14.52
C VAL A 29 -43.06 5.76 -14.19
N LEU A 30 -42.94 6.65 -15.18
CA LEU A 30 -43.33 8.06 -15.05
C LEU A 30 -43.24 8.74 -16.42
N LEU A 31 -44.31 8.63 -17.20
CA LEU A 31 -44.66 9.62 -18.20
C LEU A 31 -46.18 9.73 -18.22
N ASN A 32 -46.70 10.84 -17.70
CA ASN A 32 -47.96 11.43 -18.13
C ASN A 32 -48.12 12.78 -17.45
N LEU A 33 -47.76 13.83 -18.17
CA LEU A 33 -48.44 15.14 -18.19
C LEU A 33 -47.73 15.98 -19.26
N LEU A 34 -48.30 15.96 -20.47
CA LEU A 34 -48.63 17.14 -21.29
C LEU A 34 -49.05 16.66 -22.68
N SER A 35 -50.32 16.87 -22.98
CA SER A 35 -51.00 16.63 -24.24
C SER A 35 -50.88 17.85 -25.17
N ASN A 36 -50.86 17.58 -26.48
CA ASN A 36 -51.13 18.46 -27.64
C ASN A 36 -50.02 19.39 -28.16
N ILE A 37 -49.22 18.90 -29.13
CA ILE A 37 -48.68 19.71 -30.26
C ILE A 37 -48.70 18.85 -31.55
N PRO A 38 -49.12 19.38 -32.74
CA PRO A 38 -49.23 18.62 -33.98
C PRO A 38 -47.87 18.33 -34.65
N ALA A 39 -47.89 17.35 -35.56
CA ALA A 39 -46.72 16.89 -36.33
C ALA A 39 -46.05 18.02 -37.14
N GLY A 40 -44.72 18.11 -37.00
CA GLY A 40 -43.85 18.84 -37.93
C GLY A 40 -42.95 19.88 -37.28
N THR A 41 -41.80 19.45 -36.76
CA THR A 41 -40.46 20.07 -36.91
C THR A 41 -39.48 19.27 -36.08
N VAL A 42 -38.43 18.76 -36.72
CA VAL A 42 -37.29 18.11 -36.06
C VAL A 42 -36.58 19.17 -35.23
N ASN A 43 -36.68 19.07 -33.90
CA ASN A 43 -35.80 19.79 -32.99
C ASN A 43 -35.03 18.77 -32.16
N SER A 44 -33.72 18.90 -32.26
CA SER A 44 -32.65 18.25 -31.53
C SER A 44 -33.07 17.82 -30.12
N VAL A 45 -33.16 16.50 -29.89
CA VAL A 45 -33.04 15.97 -28.53
C VAL A 45 -31.58 16.14 -28.15
N VAL A 46 -31.26 17.26 -27.52
CA VAL A 46 -30.05 17.36 -26.70
C VAL A 46 -30.31 16.42 -25.52
N LEU A 47 -29.82 15.19 -25.61
CA LEU A 47 -29.57 14.38 -24.44
C LEU A 47 -28.67 15.22 -23.55
N ALA A 48 -29.21 15.69 -22.43
CA ALA A 48 -28.44 16.38 -21.41
C ALA A 48 -27.28 15.45 -21.03
N GLN A 49 -26.08 15.81 -21.51
CA GLN A 49 -24.85 15.23 -21.01
C GLN A 49 -24.88 15.41 -19.49
N SER A 50 -24.68 14.31 -18.78
CA SER A 50 -24.33 14.32 -17.36
C SER A 50 -23.23 15.37 -17.14
N PRO A 51 -23.24 16.11 -16.01
CA PRO A 51 -22.35 17.25 -15.83
C PRO A 51 -20.92 16.81 -16.12
N SER A 52 -20.21 17.56 -16.96
CA SER A 52 -18.79 17.36 -17.21
C SER A 52 -18.11 17.25 -15.85
N ALA A 53 -17.68 16.04 -15.49
CA ALA A 53 -16.87 15.85 -14.31
C ALA A 53 -15.65 16.77 -14.48
N THR A 54 -15.45 17.69 -13.55
CA THR A 54 -14.16 18.37 -13.40
C THR A 54 -13.08 17.29 -13.52
N PRO A 55 -12.01 17.50 -14.33
CA PRO A 55 -10.92 16.54 -14.39
C PRO A 55 -10.50 16.17 -12.96
N GLN A 56 -10.61 14.88 -12.63
CA GLN A 56 -10.33 14.38 -11.27
C GLN A 56 -8.88 14.64 -10.86
N TYR A 57 -7.99 14.85 -11.84
CA TYR A 57 -6.60 15.22 -11.69
C TYR A 57 -6.31 16.50 -12.50
N SER A 58 -5.40 17.33 -12.00
CA SER A 58 -4.88 18.48 -12.75
C SER A 58 -3.95 18.05 -13.88
N ASP A 59 -3.54 19.02 -14.68
CA ASP A 59 -2.41 18.86 -15.58
C ASP A 59 -1.12 18.52 -14.80
N TRP A 60 -0.20 17.86 -15.50
CA TRP A 60 1.13 17.56 -14.99
C TRP A 60 1.98 18.83 -14.84
N SER A 61 2.84 18.84 -13.83
CA SER A 61 3.89 19.82 -13.64
C SER A 61 5.06 19.57 -14.61
N ALA A 62 5.92 20.57 -14.75
CA ALA A 62 7.16 20.42 -15.50
C ALA A 62 8.05 19.33 -14.84
N PRO A 63 8.57 18.36 -15.60
CA PRO A 63 9.39 17.30 -15.03
C PRO A 63 10.68 17.80 -14.38
N VAL A 64 11.04 17.18 -13.26
CA VAL A 64 12.25 17.45 -12.47
C VAL A 64 13.15 16.22 -12.48
N ASN A 65 14.45 16.43 -12.67
CA ASN A 65 15.46 15.36 -12.63
C ASN A 65 15.64 14.86 -11.18
N LEU A 66 15.76 13.54 -10.97
CA LEU A 66 15.92 12.96 -9.62
C LEU A 66 17.29 13.17 -8.97
N GLY A 67 18.22 13.81 -9.67
CA GLY A 67 19.52 14.22 -9.14
C GLY A 67 20.56 13.10 -9.05
N PRO A 68 21.78 13.44 -8.63
CA PRO A 68 22.99 12.62 -8.82
C PRO A 68 23.07 11.36 -7.93
N ASN A 69 22.16 11.23 -6.96
CA ASN A 69 22.05 10.01 -6.14
C ASN A 69 21.36 8.88 -6.90
N ILE A 70 20.54 9.23 -7.89
CA ILE A 70 19.84 8.32 -8.79
C ILE A 70 20.53 8.34 -10.15
N ASN A 71 20.56 9.51 -10.79
CA ASN A 71 21.04 9.69 -12.15
C ASN A 71 22.57 9.85 -12.20
N THR A 72 23.22 9.27 -13.21
CA THR A 72 24.66 9.32 -13.43
C THR A 72 24.96 9.55 -14.92
N ALA A 73 26.24 9.45 -15.33
CA ALA A 73 26.60 9.47 -16.75
C ALA A 73 26.20 8.21 -17.52
N SER A 74 25.70 7.20 -16.81
CA SER A 74 25.17 5.97 -17.37
C SER A 74 23.68 6.11 -17.69
N ARG A 75 23.09 5.05 -18.21
CA ARG A 75 21.65 5.00 -18.43
C ARG A 75 20.96 4.61 -17.12
N GLU A 76 19.91 5.32 -16.74
CA GLU A 76 19.02 4.96 -15.65
C GLU A 76 17.59 4.91 -16.14
N VAL A 77 17.05 3.70 -16.24
CA VAL A 77 15.74 3.50 -16.84
C VAL A 77 14.82 2.56 -16.04
N GLN A 78 13.54 2.57 -16.43
CA GLN A 78 12.52 1.62 -15.98
C GLN A 78 12.38 1.52 -14.46
N VAL A 79 12.12 2.69 -13.87
CA VAL A 79 11.91 2.85 -12.43
C VAL A 79 10.71 2.07 -11.90
N SER A 80 10.82 1.58 -10.67
CA SER A 80 9.71 1.11 -9.85
C SER A 80 9.96 1.46 -8.39
N ILE A 81 8.89 1.71 -7.64
CA ILE A 81 8.99 2.11 -6.25
C ILE A 81 8.14 1.15 -5.42
N THR A 82 8.68 0.74 -4.28
CA THR A 82 7.94 -0.01 -3.26
C THR A 82 6.68 0.74 -2.83
N HIS A 83 5.65 0.02 -2.41
CA HIS A 83 4.37 0.57 -2.00
C HIS A 83 4.49 1.68 -0.94
N GLN A 84 5.37 1.48 0.05
CA GLN A 84 5.66 2.45 1.10
C GLN A 84 6.40 3.70 0.61
N GLY A 85 6.85 3.69 -0.64
CA GLY A 85 7.53 4.80 -1.27
C GLY A 85 8.97 4.99 -0.79
N LEU A 86 9.56 4.07 -0.03
CA LEU A 86 10.86 4.28 0.62
C LEU A 86 12.06 3.69 -0.14
N SER A 87 11.81 2.73 -1.04
CA SER A 87 12.83 2.15 -1.91
C SER A 87 12.45 2.32 -3.39
N LEU A 88 13.40 2.84 -4.18
CA LEU A 88 13.31 3.07 -5.61
C LEU A 88 14.29 2.15 -6.32
N TYR A 89 13.77 1.34 -7.23
CA TYR A 89 14.48 0.37 -8.03
C TYR A 89 14.49 0.81 -9.49
N PHE A 90 15.59 0.57 -10.18
CA PHE A 90 15.75 0.90 -11.59
C PHE A 90 16.89 0.07 -12.18
N ASP A 91 16.95 -0.06 -13.49
CA ASP A 91 18.09 -0.70 -14.15
C ASP A 91 19.05 0.32 -14.77
N SER A 92 20.32 -0.06 -14.79
CA SER A 92 21.42 0.81 -15.19
C SER A 92 22.64 0.05 -15.69
N ASP A 93 23.34 0.64 -16.67
CA ASP A 93 24.61 0.16 -17.21
C ASP A 93 25.83 0.79 -16.50
N ARG A 94 25.63 1.32 -15.28
CA ARG A 94 26.69 1.96 -14.52
C ARG A 94 27.85 1.03 -14.16
N PRO A 95 29.10 1.52 -14.14
CA PRO A 95 30.25 0.72 -13.77
C PRO A 95 30.12 0.08 -12.37
N GLY A 96 30.63 -1.15 -12.24
CA GLY A 96 30.64 -1.89 -10.97
C GLY A 96 29.45 -2.84 -10.77
N GLY A 97 28.62 -3.02 -11.80
CA GLY A 97 27.63 -4.10 -11.86
C GLY A 97 28.24 -5.49 -12.11
N VAL A 98 27.40 -6.51 -11.97
CA VAL A 98 27.64 -7.93 -12.27
C VAL A 98 27.57 -8.18 -13.78
N GLY A 99 26.57 -7.60 -14.46
CA GLY A 99 26.30 -7.74 -15.89
C GLY A 99 26.46 -6.43 -16.66
N SER A 100 25.92 -6.41 -17.88
CA SER A 100 25.97 -5.21 -18.74
C SER A 100 24.91 -4.16 -18.39
N ASN A 101 23.81 -4.60 -17.76
CA ASN A 101 22.74 -3.75 -17.26
C ASN A 101 22.15 -4.47 -16.05
N ASP A 102 22.12 -3.80 -14.91
CA ASP A 102 21.83 -4.40 -13.62
C ASP A 102 20.74 -3.61 -12.91
N ILE A 103 20.02 -4.27 -12.00
CA ILE A 103 19.06 -3.60 -11.12
C ILE A 103 19.78 -3.01 -9.90
N TYR A 104 19.49 -1.74 -9.63
CA TYR A 104 19.96 -0.96 -8.50
C TYR A 104 18.78 -0.54 -7.62
N VAL A 105 19.06 -0.30 -6.34
CA VAL A 105 18.10 0.23 -5.36
C VAL A 105 18.66 1.46 -4.64
N SER A 106 17.82 2.47 -4.47
CA SER A 106 18.05 3.61 -3.58
C SER A 106 16.98 3.66 -2.49
N HIS A 107 17.40 3.96 -1.26
CA HIS A 107 16.51 4.07 -0.11
C HIS A 107 16.45 5.51 0.41
N ARG A 108 15.29 5.94 0.89
CA ARG A 108 15.09 7.21 1.61
C ARG A 108 14.43 6.96 2.96
N THR A 109 14.77 7.77 3.95
CA THR A 109 14.29 7.58 5.33
C THR A 109 12.84 7.99 5.55
N SER A 110 12.26 8.77 4.64
CA SER A 110 10.86 9.19 4.64
C SER A 110 10.42 9.64 3.24
N LEU A 111 9.12 9.82 3.02
CA LEU A 111 8.57 10.27 1.72
C LEU A 111 9.07 11.65 1.27
N ASN A 112 9.57 12.47 2.19
CA ASN A 112 10.10 13.81 1.91
C ASN A 112 11.63 13.88 1.97
N ALA A 113 12.28 12.79 2.38
CA ALA A 113 13.74 12.73 2.39
C ALA A 113 14.27 12.58 0.95
N PRO A 114 15.44 13.16 0.64
CA PRO A 114 16.10 12.88 -0.63
C PRO A 114 16.44 11.39 -0.73
N TRP A 115 16.49 10.90 -1.97
CA TRP A 115 16.98 9.55 -2.26
C TRP A 115 18.44 9.42 -1.84
N GLY A 116 18.81 8.29 -1.22
CA GLY A 116 20.19 7.94 -0.97
C GLY A 116 20.93 7.53 -2.24
N THR A 117 22.23 7.32 -2.15
CA THR A 117 23.03 6.79 -3.26
C THR A 117 22.59 5.37 -3.60
N ALA A 118 22.30 5.12 -4.88
CA ALA A 118 21.87 3.81 -5.34
C ALA A 118 22.94 2.72 -5.20
N LYS A 119 22.51 1.50 -4.91
CA LYS A 119 23.35 0.31 -4.68
C LYS A 119 22.92 -0.83 -5.60
N ASN A 120 23.88 -1.59 -6.12
CA ASN A 120 23.61 -2.77 -6.95
C ASN A 120 22.95 -3.87 -6.08
N LEU A 121 21.92 -4.54 -6.59
CA LEU A 121 21.20 -5.60 -5.85
C LEU A 121 21.99 -6.90 -5.65
N GLY A 122 23.21 -6.98 -6.19
CA GLY A 122 24.10 -8.11 -6.01
C GLY A 122 23.70 -9.35 -6.82
N PRO A 123 24.47 -10.44 -6.67
CA PRO A 123 24.45 -11.57 -7.60
C PRO A 123 23.23 -12.50 -7.47
N THR A 124 22.37 -12.29 -6.46
CA THR A 124 21.11 -13.03 -6.34
C THR A 124 20.13 -12.57 -7.41
N ILE A 125 19.99 -11.25 -7.56
CA ILE A 125 19.15 -10.64 -8.58
C ILE A 125 19.95 -10.45 -9.86
N ASN A 126 21.10 -9.77 -9.82
CA ASN A 126 21.87 -9.47 -11.01
C ASN A 126 22.72 -10.66 -11.44
N SER A 127 22.85 -10.87 -12.74
CA SER A 127 23.56 -12.00 -13.33
C SER A 127 24.65 -11.53 -14.30
N SER A 128 25.32 -12.47 -14.97
CA SER A 128 26.24 -12.11 -16.07
C SER A 128 25.50 -11.65 -17.34
N LYS A 129 24.16 -11.72 -17.33
CA LYS A 129 23.27 -11.22 -18.39
C LYS A 129 22.70 -9.88 -17.94
N ALA A 130 21.94 -9.25 -18.83
CA ALA A 130 21.26 -8.02 -18.50
C ALA A 130 19.96 -8.30 -17.74
N GLU A 131 19.70 -7.49 -16.73
CA GLU A 131 18.44 -7.39 -16.00
C GLU A 131 17.76 -6.05 -16.30
N PHE A 132 16.45 -6.10 -16.46
CA PHE A 132 15.65 -4.95 -16.87
C PHE A 132 14.35 -4.88 -16.09
N ALA A 133 13.79 -3.67 -16.03
CA ALA A 133 12.37 -3.47 -15.81
C ALA A 133 11.80 -4.07 -14.51
N PRO A 134 12.39 -3.81 -13.31
CA PRO A 134 11.80 -4.27 -12.06
C PRO A 134 10.38 -3.74 -11.88
N ASN A 135 9.51 -4.56 -11.31
CA ASN A 135 8.16 -4.19 -10.88
C ASN A 135 7.68 -5.08 -9.72
N PHE A 136 6.81 -4.55 -8.85
CA PHE A 136 6.44 -5.22 -7.60
C PHE A 136 4.97 -5.63 -7.57
N SER A 137 4.67 -6.71 -6.84
CA SER A 137 3.32 -6.95 -6.35
C SER A 137 2.91 -5.84 -5.35
N PRO A 138 1.60 -5.54 -5.18
CA PRO A 138 1.14 -4.49 -4.27
C PRO A 138 1.57 -4.61 -2.81
N ASP A 139 1.91 -5.83 -2.37
CA ASP A 139 2.41 -6.16 -1.03
C ASP A 139 3.95 -6.12 -0.93
N ASP A 140 4.65 -5.72 -1.99
CA ASP A 140 6.11 -5.58 -2.09
C ASP A 140 6.92 -6.89 -1.91
N HIS A 141 6.26 -8.04 -1.78
CA HIS A 141 6.92 -9.33 -1.56
C HIS A 141 7.49 -9.96 -2.84
N TRP A 142 6.88 -9.69 -4.00
CA TRP A 142 7.30 -10.25 -5.27
C TRP A 142 7.86 -9.17 -6.18
N MET A 143 9.03 -9.41 -6.76
CA MET A 143 9.61 -8.59 -7.81
C MET A 143 9.63 -9.37 -9.12
N TYR A 144 8.99 -8.81 -10.14
CA TYR A 144 9.05 -9.26 -11.52
C TYR A 144 10.08 -8.43 -12.29
N PHE A 145 10.90 -9.07 -13.10
CA PHE A 145 11.91 -8.39 -13.92
C PHE A 145 12.26 -9.24 -15.14
N ALA A 146 12.90 -8.65 -16.15
CA ALA A 146 13.24 -9.34 -17.40
C ALA A 146 14.73 -9.66 -17.46
N SER A 147 15.11 -10.85 -17.95
CA SER A 147 16.51 -11.26 -18.08
C SER A 147 16.70 -12.42 -19.05
N ALA A 148 17.84 -12.44 -19.75
CA ALA A 148 18.28 -13.55 -20.59
C ALA A 148 19.13 -14.59 -19.83
N ARG A 149 18.97 -14.67 -18.49
CA ARG A 149 19.68 -15.62 -17.64
C ARG A 149 19.36 -17.07 -17.99
N LEU A 150 20.23 -17.98 -17.54
CA LEU A 150 20.09 -19.41 -17.77
C LEU A 150 18.78 -19.94 -17.17
N GLY A 151 18.09 -20.80 -17.91
CA GLY A 151 16.82 -21.43 -17.50
C GLY A 151 15.57 -20.78 -18.11
N GLY A 152 15.73 -19.87 -19.06
CA GLY A 152 14.63 -19.31 -19.85
C GLY A 152 14.18 -20.19 -21.02
N LEU A 153 13.12 -19.75 -21.70
CA LEU A 153 12.46 -20.38 -22.84
C LEU A 153 12.80 -19.71 -24.18
N GLY A 154 13.27 -18.45 -24.14
CA GLY A 154 13.60 -17.66 -25.32
C GLY A 154 14.82 -16.78 -25.12
N GLY A 155 14.77 -15.56 -25.65
CA GLY A 155 15.84 -14.58 -25.51
C GLY A 155 15.83 -13.95 -24.13
N ILE A 156 15.06 -12.87 -23.96
CA ILE A 156 14.77 -12.27 -22.66
C ILE A 156 13.45 -12.84 -22.16
N ASP A 157 13.43 -13.34 -20.94
CA ASP A 157 12.24 -13.88 -20.29
C ASP A 157 11.87 -13.04 -19.06
N ILE A 158 10.62 -13.14 -18.61
CA ILE A 158 10.19 -12.62 -17.32
C ILE A 158 10.53 -13.62 -16.22
N TRP A 159 11.09 -13.09 -15.13
CA TRP A 159 11.48 -13.80 -13.92
C TRP A 159 10.80 -13.17 -12.72
N VAL A 160 10.63 -13.94 -11.67
CA VAL A 160 10.08 -13.48 -10.40
C VAL A 160 10.97 -13.91 -9.23
N SER A 161 11.17 -13.01 -8.27
CA SER A 161 11.84 -13.28 -7.00
C SER A 161 10.94 -12.89 -5.83
N TYR A 162 11.08 -13.61 -4.72
CA TYR A 162 10.37 -13.36 -3.47
C TYR A 162 11.33 -12.79 -2.42
N ARG A 163 10.84 -11.95 -1.52
CA ARG A 163 11.52 -11.60 -0.26
C ARG A 163 10.58 -11.78 0.91
N GLY A 164 11.11 -12.30 2.02
CA GLY A 164 10.35 -12.47 3.26
C GLY A 164 10.16 -11.15 4.02
N ASP A 165 11.19 -10.30 4.06
CA ASP A 165 11.13 -8.97 4.67
C ASP A 165 11.13 -7.90 3.59
N VAL A 166 10.01 -7.19 3.47
CA VAL A 166 9.80 -6.10 2.50
C VAL A 166 10.61 -4.83 2.80
N ASN A 167 11.25 -4.75 3.96
CA ASN A 167 12.18 -3.67 4.31
C ASN A 167 13.66 -4.07 4.08
N ASP A 168 13.93 -5.34 3.79
CA ASP A 168 15.24 -5.77 3.34
C ASP A 168 15.29 -5.77 1.82
N ASP A 169 15.86 -4.70 1.25
CA ASP A 169 16.05 -4.56 -0.19
C ASP A 169 17.06 -5.57 -0.78
N PHE A 170 17.80 -6.30 0.06
CA PHE A 170 18.78 -7.32 -0.35
C PHE A 170 18.37 -8.76 -0.01
N GLY A 171 17.21 -8.94 0.63
CA GLY A 171 16.67 -10.22 1.10
C GLY A 171 15.97 -11.07 0.03
N TRP A 172 16.27 -10.84 -1.25
CA TRP A 172 15.64 -11.55 -2.37
C TRP A 172 16.11 -13.01 -2.47
N GLU A 173 15.18 -13.90 -2.80
CA GLU A 173 15.45 -15.30 -3.11
C GLU A 173 15.91 -15.49 -4.56
N THR A 174 16.45 -16.69 -4.86
CA THR A 174 16.82 -17.07 -6.23
C THR A 174 15.63 -16.93 -7.18
N PRO A 175 15.75 -16.15 -8.28
CA PRO A 175 14.65 -15.91 -9.20
C PRO A 175 14.19 -17.17 -9.94
N LYS A 176 12.88 -17.26 -10.19
CA LYS A 176 12.22 -18.35 -10.91
C LYS A 176 11.61 -17.81 -12.21
N ASN A 177 11.71 -18.58 -13.29
CA ASN A 177 11.07 -18.25 -14.55
C ASN A 177 9.54 -18.32 -14.39
N VAL A 178 8.78 -17.35 -14.91
CA VAL A 178 7.32 -17.33 -14.74
C VAL A 178 6.57 -18.38 -15.57
N GLY A 179 7.25 -19.07 -16.49
CA GLY A 179 6.74 -20.22 -17.23
C GLY A 179 6.14 -19.92 -18.60
N ALA A 180 5.85 -20.99 -19.35
CA ALA A 180 5.50 -20.96 -20.78
C ALA A 180 4.13 -20.36 -21.12
N SER A 181 3.29 -20.09 -20.12
CA SER A 181 2.03 -19.35 -20.32
C SER A 181 2.27 -17.88 -20.62
N VAL A 182 3.39 -17.34 -20.13
CA VAL A 182 3.81 -15.94 -20.29
C VAL A 182 5.00 -15.87 -21.24
N ASN A 183 6.10 -16.56 -20.90
CA ASN A 183 7.34 -16.57 -21.68
C ASN A 183 7.22 -17.48 -22.90
N THR A 184 7.88 -17.08 -24.00
CA THR A 184 7.90 -17.82 -25.26
C THR A 184 9.33 -17.97 -25.77
N SER A 185 9.50 -18.27 -27.06
CA SER A 185 10.82 -18.22 -27.70
C SER A 185 11.25 -16.80 -28.10
N ALA A 186 10.33 -15.83 -27.96
CA ALA A 186 10.57 -14.43 -28.26
C ALA A 186 11.30 -13.72 -27.09
N ASN A 187 11.25 -12.37 -27.07
CA ASN A 187 11.67 -11.59 -25.91
C ASN A 187 10.42 -11.09 -25.18
N GLU A 188 10.28 -11.42 -23.90
CA GLU A 188 9.28 -10.89 -22.99
C GLU A 188 9.92 -9.98 -21.94
N GLY A 189 9.27 -8.85 -21.65
CA GLY A 189 9.77 -7.91 -20.65
C GLY A 189 8.71 -6.93 -20.17
N ASP A 190 9.13 -5.93 -19.39
CA ASP A 190 8.28 -4.86 -18.86
C ASP A 190 7.03 -5.35 -18.11
N ALA A 191 7.21 -6.34 -17.24
CA ALA A 191 6.14 -6.89 -16.44
C ALA A 191 5.54 -5.84 -15.48
N PHE A 192 4.23 -5.82 -15.36
CA PHE A 192 3.46 -5.01 -14.41
C PHE A 192 2.39 -5.89 -13.75
N TYR A 193 2.50 -6.10 -12.45
CA TYR A 193 1.56 -6.94 -11.69
C TYR A 193 0.41 -6.07 -11.15
N PHE A 194 -0.81 -6.39 -11.56
CA PHE A 194 -2.00 -5.63 -11.21
C PHE A 194 -3.01 -6.51 -10.48
N VAL A 195 -3.54 -6.02 -9.36
CA VAL A 195 -4.67 -6.63 -8.65
C VAL A 195 -5.88 -5.74 -8.84
N ASP A 196 -6.93 -6.29 -9.46
CA ASP A 196 -8.16 -5.55 -9.73
C ASP A 196 -8.89 -5.25 -8.40
N PRO A 197 -9.04 -3.98 -8.01
CA PRO A 197 -9.68 -3.64 -6.74
C PRO A 197 -11.18 -3.99 -6.69
N ALA A 198 -11.82 -4.21 -7.85
CA ALA A 198 -13.24 -4.55 -7.90
C ALA A 198 -13.52 -6.01 -7.52
N ASN A 199 -12.55 -6.92 -7.71
CA ASN A 199 -12.76 -8.35 -7.53
C ASN A 199 -11.57 -9.10 -6.89
N GLY A 200 -10.44 -8.44 -6.65
CA GLY A 200 -9.22 -9.03 -6.08
C GLY A 200 -8.42 -9.90 -7.04
N LYS A 201 -8.78 -9.96 -8.33
CA LYS A 201 -8.13 -10.83 -9.30
C LYS A 201 -6.80 -10.23 -9.77
N ALA A 202 -5.74 -11.04 -9.70
CA ALA A 202 -4.42 -10.65 -10.17
C ALA A 202 -4.21 -10.90 -11.67
N SER A 203 -3.46 -10.02 -12.33
CA SER A 203 -3.02 -10.16 -13.71
C SER A 203 -1.61 -9.61 -13.88
N LEU A 204 -0.81 -10.29 -14.70
CA LEU A 204 0.46 -9.80 -15.18
C LEU A 204 0.26 -9.17 -16.56
N TYR A 205 0.47 -7.87 -16.65
CA TYR A 205 0.64 -7.19 -17.92
C TYR A 205 2.11 -7.20 -18.30
N PHE A 206 2.44 -7.36 -19.56
CA PHE A 206 3.83 -7.40 -20.02
C PHE A 206 3.91 -7.10 -21.52
N THR A 207 5.12 -7.09 -22.06
CA THR A 207 5.36 -6.82 -23.48
C THR A 207 6.11 -7.98 -24.12
N SER A 208 5.85 -8.26 -25.39
CA SER A 208 6.54 -9.32 -26.12
C SER A 208 6.91 -8.87 -27.54
N LEU A 209 8.16 -9.15 -27.94
CA LEU A 209 8.73 -8.77 -29.23
C LEU A 209 8.44 -9.82 -30.31
N ASN A 210 7.71 -9.46 -31.35
CA ASN A 210 7.43 -10.33 -32.51
C ASN A 210 6.81 -11.69 -32.12
N ARG A 211 5.96 -11.70 -31.10
CA ARG A 211 5.16 -12.90 -30.75
C ARG A 211 4.29 -13.29 -31.96
N PRO A 212 4.13 -14.58 -32.31
CA PRO A 212 3.48 -14.99 -33.57
C PRO A 212 2.08 -14.42 -33.83
N GLU A 213 1.31 -14.21 -32.76
CA GLU A 213 -0.03 -13.61 -32.81
C GLU A 213 -0.04 -12.08 -32.71
N GLY A 214 1.13 -11.44 -32.56
CA GLY A 214 1.33 -10.00 -32.42
C GLY A 214 1.14 -9.21 -33.71
N LEU A 215 1.31 -7.90 -33.61
CA LEU A 215 1.26 -6.96 -34.74
C LEU A 215 2.66 -6.59 -35.26
N GLY A 216 3.71 -7.01 -34.54
CA GLY A 216 5.12 -6.78 -34.88
C GLY A 216 5.77 -5.75 -33.95
N ASP A 217 7.10 -5.74 -33.88
CA ASP A 217 7.86 -5.05 -32.81
C ASP A 217 7.37 -5.49 -31.42
N TRP A 218 7.25 -4.59 -30.45
CA TRP A 218 6.77 -4.92 -29.10
C TRP A 218 5.27 -4.63 -28.97
N ASP A 219 4.51 -5.63 -28.54
CA ASP A 219 3.08 -5.54 -28.26
C ASP A 219 2.78 -5.75 -26.77
N ILE A 220 1.65 -5.25 -26.29
CA ILE A 220 1.19 -5.39 -24.90
C ILE A 220 0.32 -6.63 -24.74
N TYR A 221 0.66 -7.47 -23.77
CA TYR A 221 -0.06 -8.69 -23.39
C TYR A 221 -0.50 -8.65 -21.93
N GLN A 222 -1.51 -9.46 -21.63
CA GLN A 222 -1.97 -9.73 -20.28
C GLN A 222 -2.11 -11.23 -20.07
N SER A 223 -1.75 -11.70 -18.88
CA SER A 223 -2.10 -13.02 -18.39
C SER A 223 -2.74 -12.91 -17.00
N THR A 224 -3.89 -13.55 -16.85
CA THR A 224 -4.57 -13.63 -15.56
C THR A 224 -3.96 -14.73 -14.69
N GLN A 225 -3.72 -14.43 -13.40
CA GLN A 225 -3.23 -15.40 -12.43
C GLN A 225 -4.36 -16.30 -11.92
N ASN A 226 -4.07 -17.58 -11.77
CA ASN A 226 -4.91 -18.60 -11.17
C ASN A 226 -4.72 -18.63 -9.65
N GLU A 227 -5.63 -19.28 -8.92
CA GLU A 227 -5.59 -19.40 -7.46
C GLU A 227 -4.33 -20.13 -6.94
N ASP A 228 -3.73 -21.01 -7.76
CA ASP A 228 -2.48 -21.71 -7.45
C ASP A 228 -1.22 -20.87 -7.74
N GLY A 229 -1.39 -19.60 -8.14
CA GLY A 229 -0.32 -18.68 -8.49
C GLY A 229 0.20 -18.81 -9.92
N SER A 230 -0.23 -19.83 -10.69
CA SER A 230 0.15 -19.99 -12.10
C SER A 230 -0.53 -18.95 -12.98
N PHE A 231 0.05 -18.69 -14.16
CA PHE A 231 -0.51 -17.76 -15.15
C PHE A 231 -1.22 -18.51 -16.28
N ASN A 232 -2.34 -17.97 -16.75
CA ASN A 232 -3.04 -18.45 -17.94
C ASN A 232 -2.28 -18.10 -19.23
N PRO A 233 -2.56 -18.75 -20.36
CA PRO A 233 -2.01 -18.32 -21.64
C PRO A 233 -2.26 -16.83 -21.89
N ALA A 234 -1.21 -16.09 -22.21
CA ALA A 234 -1.31 -14.65 -22.40
C ALA A 234 -2.14 -14.27 -23.64
N THR A 235 -2.85 -13.15 -23.53
CA THR A 235 -3.65 -12.56 -24.61
C THR A 235 -3.22 -11.13 -24.87
N ARG A 236 -3.12 -10.73 -26.14
CA ARG A 236 -2.78 -9.35 -26.51
C ARG A 236 -3.87 -8.39 -26.07
N VAL A 237 -3.49 -7.28 -25.43
CA VAL A 237 -4.39 -6.17 -25.10
C VAL A 237 -4.55 -5.32 -26.37
N THR A 238 -5.63 -5.59 -27.10
CA THR A 238 -5.79 -5.09 -28.48
C THR A 238 -5.97 -3.57 -28.54
N GLU A 239 -6.54 -2.97 -27.50
CA GLU A 239 -6.79 -1.53 -27.41
C GLU A 239 -5.51 -0.72 -27.16
N LEU A 240 -4.50 -1.35 -26.53
CA LEU A 240 -3.23 -0.71 -26.20
C LEU A 240 -2.12 -1.03 -27.21
N SER A 241 -2.23 -2.14 -27.93
CA SER A 241 -1.23 -2.58 -28.92
C SER A 241 -1.49 -2.01 -30.32
N SER A 242 -0.46 -1.92 -31.14
CA SER A 242 -0.48 -1.36 -32.48
C SER A 242 0.63 -1.96 -33.35
N THR A 243 0.74 -1.55 -34.62
CA THR A 243 1.87 -1.96 -35.49
C THR A 243 3.18 -1.23 -35.18
N PHE A 244 3.16 -0.37 -34.16
CA PHE A 244 4.28 0.38 -33.63
C PHE A 244 4.74 -0.25 -32.32
N ARG A 245 5.86 0.23 -31.77
CA ARG A 245 6.33 -0.19 -30.46
C ARG A 245 5.34 0.20 -29.38
N ASP A 246 4.90 -0.75 -28.59
CA ASP A 246 4.08 -0.54 -27.39
C ASP A 246 4.72 -1.29 -26.21
N THR A 247 5.35 -0.53 -25.32
CA THR A 247 6.18 -1.05 -24.24
C THR A 247 5.81 -0.44 -22.90
N ARG A 248 6.41 -0.96 -21.81
CA ARG A 248 6.25 -0.59 -20.40
C ARG A 248 5.03 0.26 -20.05
N MET A 249 4.16 -0.32 -19.25
CA MET A 249 2.97 0.37 -18.75
C MET A 249 2.93 0.45 -17.23
N THR A 250 2.09 1.34 -16.76
CA THR A 250 1.66 1.45 -15.37
C THR A 250 0.15 1.66 -15.37
N ILE A 251 -0.56 0.92 -14.51
CA ILE A 251 -1.99 1.07 -14.32
C ILE A 251 -2.20 1.73 -12.97
N ARG A 252 -3.00 2.80 -12.94
CA ARG A 252 -3.39 3.46 -11.68
C ARG A 252 -4.09 2.47 -10.78
N TYR A 253 -3.93 2.59 -9.46
CA TYR A 253 -4.40 1.61 -8.48
C TYR A 253 -5.91 1.24 -8.60
N ASP A 254 -6.75 2.19 -9.05
CA ASP A 254 -8.19 1.96 -9.27
C ASP A 254 -8.50 1.16 -10.54
N GLY A 255 -7.48 0.92 -11.37
CA GLY A 255 -7.57 0.21 -12.63
C GLY A 255 -8.14 1.05 -13.76
N LEU A 256 -8.34 2.36 -13.61
CA LEU A 256 -9.14 3.17 -14.55
C LEU A 256 -8.32 4.06 -15.48
N GLU A 257 -7.00 4.13 -15.27
CA GLU A 257 -6.05 4.85 -16.12
C GLU A 257 -4.82 3.98 -16.33
N VAL A 258 -4.35 3.89 -17.57
CA VAL A 258 -3.07 3.27 -17.92
C VAL A 258 -2.20 4.31 -18.63
N ILE A 259 -0.92 4.36 -18.29
CA ILE A 259 0.11 5.11 -19.01
C ILE A 259 1.13 4.13 -19.53
N PHE A 260 1.54 4.25 -20.80
CA PHE A 260 2.46 3.33 -21.44
C PHE A 260 3.35 4.03 -22.49
N SER A 261 4.41 3.37 -22.92
CA SER A 261 5.40 3.92 -23.87
C SER A 261 5.08 3.50 -25.30
N SER A 262 5.08 4.42 -26.25
CA SER A 262 4.83 4.10 -27.66
C SER A 262 5.41 5.09 -28.65
N ASN A 263 5.85 4.60 -29.81
CA ASN A 263 6.26 5.43 -30.97
C ASN A 263 5.18 5.48 -32.06
N ARG A 264 3.91 5.24 -31.69
CA ARG A 264 2.77 5.40 -32.60
C ARG A 264 2.65 6.82 -33.15
N THR A 265 1.95 6.96 -34.27
CA THR A 265 1.70 8.26 -34.90
C THR A 265 0.91 9.21 -33.99
N GLY A 266 1.20 10.52 -34.08
CA GLY A 266 0.61 11.54 -33.21
C GLY A 266 1.45 11.86 -31.96
N GLY A 267 2.65 11.29 -31.86
CA GLY A 267 3.67 11.63 -30.88
C GLY A 267 4.40 12.95 -31.12
N SER A 268 5.26 13.31 -30.18
CA SER A 268 6.14 14.48 -30.19
C SER A 268 7.56 14.18 -30.69
N GLY A 269 7.94 12.90 -30.75
CA GLY A 269 9.31 12.49 -31.08
C GLY A 269 9.48 10.99 -31.28
N GLY A 270 10.49 10.42 -30.64
CA GLY A 270 10.83 8.99 -30.70
C GLY A 270 9.79 8.11 -30.01
N ILE A 271 10.15 7.54 -28.86
CA ILE A 271 9.17 6.92 -27.96
C ILE A 271 8.55 8.02 -27.08
N ASP A 272 7.23 8.04 -26.97
CA ASP A 272 6.48 8.97 -26.11
C ASP A 272 5.65 8.22 -25.07
N LEU A 273 5.17 8.94 -24.06
CA LEU A 273 4.16 8.46 -23.12
C LEU A 273 2.74 8.73 -23.64
N TRP A 274 1.91 7.69 -23.58
CA TRP A 274 0.51 7.68 -23.97
C TRP A 274 -0.34 7.23 -22.81
N PHE A 275 -1.61 7.64 -22.76
CA PHE A 275 -2.55 7.16 -21.77
C PHE A 275 -3.86 6.69 -22.38
N SER A 276 -4.54 5.80 -21.66
CA SER A 276 -5.91 5.40 -21.94
C SER A 276 -6.69 5.26 -20.63
N THR A 277 -8.01 5.42 -20.71
CA THR A 277 -8.92 5.33 -19.58
C THR A 277 -10.05 4.35 -19.83
N ARG A 278 -10.75 3.97 -18.77
CA ARG A 278 -11.98 3.17 -18.82
C ARG A 278 -12.86 3.50 -17.62
N GLN A 279 -14.16 3.22 -17.71
CA GLN A 279 -15.12 3.55 -16.65
C GLN A 279 -15.11 2.51 -15.52
N THR A 280 -14.94 1.24 -15.86
CA THR A 280 -14.80 0.12 -14.92
C THR A 280 -13.66 -0.79 -15.33
N THR A 281 -13.17 -1.63 -14.41
CA THR A 281 -12.07 -2.57 -14.70
C THR A 281 -12.46 -3.71 -15.65
N SER A 282 -13.75 -3.89 -15.92
CA SER A 282 -14.27 -4.82 -16.94
C SER A 282 -14.41 -4.20 -18.33
N ASP A 283 -14.36 -2.87 -18.45
CA ASP A 283 -14.48 -2.21 -19.75
C ASP A 283 -13.16 -2.28 -20.53
N SER A 284 -13.27 -2.27 -21.85
CA SER A 284 -12.13 -2.04 -22.75
C SER A 284 -11.50 -0.67 -22.50
N TRP A 285 -10.19 -0.59 -22.70
CA TRP A 285 -9.48 0.69 -22.71
C TRP A 285 -9.98 1.58 -23.85
N SER A 286 -10.09 2.88 -23.60
CA SER A 286 -10.36 3.88 -24.63
C SER A 286 -9.25 3.94 -25.69
N THR A 287 -9.49 4.65 -26.79
CA THR A 287 -8.42 4.96 -27.74
C THR A 287 -7.29 5.75 -27.05
N PRO A 288 -6.03 5.30 -27.12
CA PRO A 288 -4.96 6.01 -26.43
C PRO A 288 -4.71 7.41 -26.96
N ALA A 289 -4.41 8.34 -26.04
CA ALA A 289 -4.09 9.73 -26.32
C ALA A 289 -2.66 10.05 -25.85
N ASN A 290 -1.97 10.94 -26.56
CA ASN A 290 -0.62 11.37 -26.19
C ASN A 290 -0.66 12.20 -24.90
N LEU A 291 0.30 12.01 -23.99
CA LEU A 291 0.32 12.67 -22.69
C LEU A 291 0.71 14.16 -22.74
N GLY A 292 1.01 14.68 -23.94
CA GLY A 292 1.20 16.10 -24.22
C GLY A 292 2.62 16.61 -23.96
N LEU A 293 2.90 17.83 -24.45
CA LEU A 293 4.25 18.42 -24.53
C LEU A 293 4.88 18.83 -23.18
N VAL A 294 4.12 18.77 -22.08
CA VAL A 294 4.70 18.96 -20.74
C VAL A 294 5.53 17.73 -20.36
N ILE A 295 5.01 16.55 -20.70
CA ILE A 295 5.66 15.28 -20.42
C ILE A 295 6.52 14.85 -21.60
N ASN A 296 5.99 14.87 -22.82
CA ASN A 296 6.67 14.38 -24.00
C ASN A 296 7.54 15.47 -24.67
N THR A 297 8.64 15.04 -25.27
CA THR A 297 9.63 15.86 -25.96
C THR A 297 9.89 15.33 -27.37
N SER A 298 10.85 15.92 -28.08
CA SER A 298 11.26 15.43 -29.41
C SER A 298 12.22 14.25 -29.37
N VAL A 299 12.72 13.89 -28.19
CA VAL A 299 13.57 12.71 -27.94
C VAL A 299 12.75 11.65 -27.21
N ASP A 300 13.35 10.55 -26.83
CA ASP A 300 12.62 9.49 -26.14
C ASP A 300 12.19 9.91 -24.72
N ASP A 301 10.91 9.72 -24.44
CA ASP A 301 10.25 9.74 -23.14
C ASP A 301 9.51 8.42 -22.94
N ARG A 302 9.98 7.60 -22.01
CA ARG A 302 9.61 6.18 -21.93
C ARG A 302 9.54 5.68 -20.50
N ALA A 303 9.11 4.44 -20.37
CA ALA A 303 9.19 3.67 -19.14
C ALA A 303 8.47 4.29 -17.93
N PRO A 304 7.15 4.57 -18.03
CA PRO A 304 6.40 5.22 -16.98
C PRO A 304 6.23 4.32 -15.74
N TYR A 305 6.22 4.95 -14.59
CA TYR A 305 5.76 4.40 -13.32
C TYR A 305 4.92 5.46 -12.61
N LEU A 306 3.65 5.13 -12.34
CA LEU A 306 2.72 6.02 -11.67
C LEU A 306 2.64 5.61 -10.19
N SER A 307 2.79 6.58 -9.29
CA SER A 307 2.58 6.36 -7.86
C SER A 307 1.15 5.86 -7.59
N ALA A 308 0.99 5.09 -6.51
CA ALA A 308 -0.29 4.47 -6.19
C ALA A 308 -1.44 5.49 -6.00
N ASP A 309 -1.17 6.73 -5.62
CA ASP A 309 -2.18 7.80 -5.51
C ASP A 309 -2.48 8.51 -6.84
N GLY A 310 -1.78 8.14 -7.91
CA GLY A 310 -1.92 8.72 -9.24
C GLY A 310 -1.35 10.13 -9.38
N GLN A 311 -0.59 10.64 -8.40
CA GLN A 311 -0.15 12.05 -8.37
C GLN A 311 1.29 12.26 -8.82
N THR A 312 2.13 11.23 -8.82
CA THR A 312 3.53 11.32 -9.20
C THR A 312 3.83 10.34 -10.33
N LEU A 313 4.27 10.87 -11.47
CA LEU A 313 4.74 10.08 -12.60
C LEU A 313 6.26 10.12 -12.63
N PHE A 314 6.89 8.96 -12.52
CA PHE A 314 8.29 8.78 -12.81
C PHE A 314 8.44 8.19 -14.21
N PHE A 315 9.45 8.63 -14.95
CA PHE A 315 9.69 8.15 -16.30
C PHE A 315 11.13 8.42 -16.71
N SER A 316 11.60 7.73 -17.73
CA SER A 316 12.93 7.91 -18.28
C SER A 316 12.89 8.84 -19.48
N SER A 317 13.85 9.74 -19.59
CA SER A 317 13.91 10.70 -20.70
C SER A 317 15.33 11.00 -21.12
N ASP A 318 15.54 11.14 -22.43
CA ASP A 318 16.81 11.58 -23.03
C ASP A 318 16.87 13.12 -23.16
N ARG A 319 15.97 13.85 -22.47
CA ARG A 319 15.88 15.32 -22.53
C ARG A 319 17.13 16.02 -22.00
N VAL A 320 17.37 17.23 -22.52
CA VAL A 320 18.44 18.11 -22.06
C VAL A 320 18.22 18.51 -20.59
N GLY A 321 19.29 18.49 -19.79
CA GLY A 321 19.26 18.71 -18.34
C GLY A 321 19.52 17.45 -17.51
N GLY A 322 19.71 16.32 -18.17
CA GLY A 322 20.31 15.10 -17.66
C GLY A 322 21.85 15.07 -17.79
N ASP A 323 22.56 14.38 -16.89
CA ASP A 323 24.02 14.34 -16.87
C ASP A 323 24.56 13.34 -17.92
N PHE A 324 24.70 13.75 -19.18
CA PHE A 324 25.56 13.16 -20.23
C PHE A 324 25.40 11.67 -20.62
N GLY A 325 24.43 10.93 -20.08
CA GLY A 325 24.09 9.55 -20.42
C GLY A 325 22.76 9.41 -21.21
N GLY A 326 22.57 8.29 -21.90
CA GLY A 326 21.34 7.99 -22.65
C GLY A 326 20.18 7.55 -21.74
N GLY A 327 19.50 8.51 -21.12
CA GLY A 327 18.24 8.29 -20.39
C GLY A 327 18.42 8.41 -18.89
N ASP A 328 17.79 9.46 -18.35
CA ASP A 328 17.73 9.77 -16.92
C ASP A 328 16.33 9.57 -16.37
N ILE A 329 16.20 9.38 -15.06
CA ILE A 329 14.90 9.32 -14.39
C ILE A 329 14.44 10.73 -14.01
N TRP A 330 13.25 11.08 -14.50
CA TRP A 330 12.53 12.31 -14.24
C TRP A 330 11.24 12.04 -13.50
N MET A 331 10.75 13.07 -12.82
CA MET A 331 9.51 13.03 -12.05
C MET A 331 8.64 14.23 -12.40
N ALA A 332 7.37 13.99 -12.69
CA ALA A 332 6.34 15.01 -12.81
C ALA A 332 5.24 14.76 -11.77
N THR A 333 4.57 15.82 -11.34
CA THR A 333 3.50 15.76 -10.34
C THR A 333 2.22 16.35 -10.88
N ARG A 334 1.07 15.88 -10.39
CA ARG A 334 -0.23 16.50 -10.59
C ARG A 334 -1.01 16.43 -9.30
N THR A 335 -1.97 17.33 -9.12
CA THR A 335 -2.90 17.22 -7.99
C THR A 335 -4.02 16.28 -8.37
N GLY A 336 -4.32 15.30 -7.53
CA GLY A 336 -5.47 14.42 -7.68
C GLY A 336 -6.68 14.88 -6.88
N PRO A 337 -7.70 14.03 -6.73
CA PRO A 337 -8.84 14.30 -5.84
C PRO A 337 -8.41 14.30 -4.36
N GLY A 338 -7.17 13.88 -4.10
CA GLY A 338 -6.54 13.75 -2.79
C GLY A 338 -7.28 12.77 -1.89
N ILE A 339 -6.97 12.85 -0.60
CA ILE A 339 -7.69 12.13 0.46
C ILE A 339 -9.16 12.59 0.61
N GLY A 340 -9.61 13.54 -0.23
CA GLY A 340 -11.00 13.93 -0.42
C GLY A 340 -11.85 12.89 -1.14
N ASN A 341 -11.26 11.94 -1.87
CA ASN A 341 -12.00 10.79 -2.40
C ASN A 341 -12.21 9.72 -1.30
N ALA A 342 -13.42 9.16 -1.18
CA ALA A 342 -13.76 8.21 -0.11
C ALA A 342 -12.99 6.89 -0.20
N GLN A 343 -12.77 6.36 -1.40
CA GLN A 343 -12.04 5.10 -1.61
C GLN A 343 -10.55 5.28 -1.30
N LEU A 344 -9.94 6.38 -1.76
CA LEU A 344 -8.57 6.74 -1.39
C LEU A 344 -8.42 6.93 0.11
N PHE A 345 -9.37 7.63 0.74
CA PHE A 345 -9.39 7.83 2.18
C PHE A 345 -9.41 6.50 2.92
N VAL A 346 -10.29 5.57 2.55
CA VAL A 346 -10.39 4.25 3.17
C VAL A 346 -9.12 3.43 2.95
N ARG A 347 -8.64 3.35 1.71
CA ARG A 347 -7.39 2.62 1.40
C ARG A 347 -6.25 3.12 2.25
N GLN A 348 -6.09 4.45 2.37
CA GLN A 348 -5.02 5.01 3.18
C GLN A 348 -5.11 4.59 4.66
N HIS A 349 -6.29 4.36 5.21
CA HIS A 349 -6.43 3.87 6.58
C HIS A 349 -6.03 2.41 6.73
N TYR A 350 -6.29 1.57 5.72
CA TYR A 350 -5.74 0.21 5.69
C TYR A 350 -4.21 0.24 5.71
N LEU A 351 -3.59 1.15 4.95
CA LEU A 351 -2.13 1.28 4.92
C LEU A 351 -1.57 1.86 6.22
N ASP A 352 -2.18 2.92 6.74
CA ASP A 352 -1.68 3.66 7.90
C ASP A 352 -1.83 2.88 9.21
N PHE A 353 -2.87 2.05 9.34
CA PHE A 353 -3.16 1.33 10.58
C PHE A 353 -3.02 -0.18 10.46
N LEU A 354 -3.24 -0.78 9.30
CA LEU A 354 -3.22 -2.25 9.15
C LEU A 354 -2.03 -2.74 8.33
N ASN A 355 -1.26 -1.81 7.74
CA ASN A 355 -0.04 -2.09 6.98
C ASN A 355 -0.24 -3.12 5.84
N ARG A 356 -1.43 -3.11 5.23
CA ARG A 356 -1.80 -3.97 4.11
C ARG A 356 -2.80 -3.29 3.20
N GLU A 357 -2.92 -3.75 1.97
CA GLU A 357 -4.01 -3.35 1.09
C GLU A 357 -5.37 -3.87 1.61
N PRO A 358 -6.47 -3.14 1.35
CA PRO A 358 -7.78 -3.66 1.64
C PRO A 358 -8.13 -4.82 0.71
N ASP A 359 -8.84 -5.80 1.25
CA ASP A 359 -9.60 -6.73 0.41
C ASP A 359 -10.79 -6.00 -0.24
N ALA A 360 -11.25 -6.50 -1.40
CA ALA A 360 -12.30 -5.84 -2.18
C ALA A 360 -13.59 -5.61 -1.36
N ALA A 361 -13.98 -6.57 -0.52
CA ALA A 361 -15.17 -6.46 0.32
C ALA A 361 -15.02 -5.39 1.42
N GLY A 362 -13.87 -5.36 2.09
CA GLY A 362 -13.51 -4.34 3.07
C GLY A 362 -13.47 -2.94 2.48
N LEU A 363 -12.80 -2.75 1.34
CA LEU A 363 -12.74 -1.46 0.64
C LEU A 363 -14.14 -0.96 0.29
N ALA A 364 -14.97 -1.83 -0.30
CA ALA A 364 -16.33 -1.48 -0.66
C ALA A 364 -17.18 -1.13 0.57
N PHE A 365 -17.12 -1.93 1.63
CA PHE A 365 -17.88 -1.71 2.85
C PHE A 365 -17.60 -0.33 3.47
N TRP A 366 -16.33 -0.01 3.72
CA TRP A 366 -15.95 1.24 4.36
C TRP A 366 -16.14 2.45 3.45
N THR A 367 -15.91 2.30 2.14
CA THR A 367 -16.20 3.36 1.16
C THR A 367 -17.69 3.69 1.16
N ASN A 368 -18.54 2.66 1.18
CA ASN A 368 -19.99 2.81 1.21
C ASN A 368 -20.51 3.49 2.49
N GLN A 369 -19.79 3.37 3.61
CA GLN A 369 -20.14 4.13 4.82
C GLN A 369 -20.06 5.64 4.60
N ILE A 370 -19.13 6.11 3.77
CA ILE A 370 -18.94 7.54 3.46
C ILE A 370 -19.84 7.96 2.31
N THR A 371 -19.87 7.19 1.22
CA THR A 371 -20.63 7.55 0.01
C THR A 371 -22.15 7.47 0.20
N SER A 372 -22.65 6.73 1.21
CA SER A 372 -24.07 6.73 1.57
C SER A 372 -24.62 8.11 1.94
N CYS A 373 -23.74 9.07 2.27
CA CYS A 373 -24.11 10.45 2.56
C CYS A 373 -24.46 11.29 1.31
N GLY A 374 -24.19 10.79 0.10
CA GLY A 374 -24.34 11.59 -1.12
C GLY A 374 -23.47 12.84 -1.08
N SER A 375 -24.09 14.02 -1.14
CA SER A 375 -23.43 15.34 -1.08
C SER A 375 -23.54 16.04 0.28
N ASP A 376 -24.09 15.40 1.32
CA ASP A 376 -24.19 16.00 2.66
C ASP A 376 -22.82 16.09 3.33
N ALA A 377 -22.26 17.30 3.37
CA ALA A 377 -20.93 17.58 3.92
C ALA A 377 -20.80 17.23 5.41
N GLN A 378 -21.85 17.45 6.22
CA GLN A 378 -21.82 17.14 7.65
C GLN A 378 -21.85 15.62 7.87
N CYS A 379 -22.68 14.92 7.11
CA CYS A 379 -22.71 13.45 7.12
C CYS A 379 -21.34 12.88 6.71
N ILE A 380 -20.73 13.40 5.64
CA ILE A 380 -19.41 12.96 5.15
C ILE A 380 -18.34 13.18 6.21
N GLU A 381 -18.31 14.34 6.88
CA GLU A 381 -17.34 14.63 7.95
C GLU A 381 -17.47 13.60 9.08
N VAL A 382 -18.68 13.38 9.58
CA VAL A 382 -18.96 12.43 10.67
C VAL A 382 -18.59 11.00 10.25
N LYS A 383 -18.94 10.59 9.02
CA LYS A 383 -18.61 9.25 8.52
C LYS A 383 -17.12 9.06 8.36
N ARG A 384 -16.37 10.05 7.89
CA ARG A 384 -14.90 10.00 7.83
C ARG A 384 -14.30 9.80 9.21
N ILE A 385 -14.70 10.60 10.19
CA ILE A 385 -14.24 10.48 11.59
C ILE A 385 -14.51 9.06 12.13
N ASN A 386 -15.72 8.55 11.91
CA ASN A 386 -16.11 7.23 12.41
C ASN A 386 -15.36 6.09 11.71
N VAL A 387 -15.23 6.16 10.38
CA VAL A 387 -14.45 5.19 9.60
C VAL A 387 -12.99 5.21 10.06
N SER A 388 -12.39 6.39 10.20
CA SER A 388 -11.03 6.55 10.70
C SER A 388 -10.81 5.91 12.07
N ALA A 389 -11.68 6.20 13.04
CA ALA A 389 -11.58 5.63 14.37
C ALA A 389 -11.79 4.10 14.36
N ALA A 390 -12.63 3.59 13.45
CA ALA A 390 -12.92 2.16 13.38
C ALA A 390 -11.70 1.30 13.07
N PHE A 391 -10.70 1.81 12.33
CA PHE A 391 -9.46 1.07 12.06
C PHE A 391 -8.68 0.79 13.34
N PHE A 392 -8.45 1.80 14.19
CA PHE A 392 -7.81 1.60 15.49
C PHE A 392 -8.66 0.73 16.42
N LEU A 393 -9.99 0.86 16.36
CA LEU A 393 -10.91 0.10 17.21
C LEU A 393 -11.11 -1.35 16.75
N SER A 394 -10.65 -1.68 15.55
CA SER A 394 -10.83 -2.98 14.92
C SER A 394 -10.16 -4.08 15.72
N ILE A 395 -10.67 -5.31 15.54
CA ILE A 395 -10.05 -6.50 16.13
C ILE A 395 -8.61 -6.64 15.61
N GLU A 396 -8.42 -6.43 14.30
CA GLU A 396 -7.12 -6.54 13.65
C GLU A 396 -6.08 -5.66 14.34
N PHE A 397 -6.30 -4.34 14.37
CA PHE A 397 -5.39 -3.39 15.00
C PHE A 397 -5.16 -3.68 16.49
N LYS A 398 -6.22 -4.03 17.22
CA LYS A 398 -6.12 -4.33 18.66
C LYS A 398 -5.24 -5.54 18.95
N GLN A 399 -5.19 -6.50 18.03
CA GLN A 399 -4.42 -7.72 18.16
C GLN A 399 -3.06 -7.67 17.44
N THR A 400 -2.82 -6.68 16.59
CA THR A 400 -1.54 -6.40 15.91
C THR A 400 -0.86 -5.18 16.54
N GLY A 401 -1.04 -3.97 16.01
CA GLY A 401 -0.35 -2.75 16.44
C GLY A 401 -0.53 -2.44 17.93
N TYR A 402 -1.75 -2.57 18.48
CA TYR A 402 -1.93 -2.32 19.91
C TYR A 402 -1.31 -3.41 20.79
N LEU A 403 -1.15 -4.64 20.29
CA LEU A 403 -0.37 -5.66 20.99
C LEU A 403 1.12 -5.31 20.99
N VAL A 404 1.68 -4.86 19.86
CA VAL A 404 3.07 -4.37 19.79
C VAL A 404 3.32 -3.29 20.85
N TYR A 405 2.47 -2.26 20.90
CA TYR A 405 2.56 -1.22 21.94
C TYR A 405 2.64 -1.82 23.36
N ARG A 406 1.76 -2.77 23.67
CA ARG A 406 1.66 -3.39 25.00
C ARG A 406 2.84 -4.32 25.31
N LEU A 407 3.39 -5.01 24.31
CA LEU A 407 4.60 -5.82 24.49
C LEU A 407 5.80 -4.94 24.88
N TYR A 408 5.98 -3.80 24.21
CA TYR A 408 7.03 -2.83 24.59
C TYR A 408 6.77 -2.22 25.96
N LYS A 409 5.50 -1.86 26.25
CA LYS A 409 5.11 -1.32 27.56
C LYS A 409 5.41 -2.31 28.69
N SER A 410 5.03 -3.57 28.56
CA SER A 410 5.31 -4.61 29.56
C SER A 410 6.81 -4.90 29.70
N SER A 411 7.56 -4.83 28.60
CA SER A 411 8.99 -5.19 28.60
C SER A 411 9.90 -4.07 29.09
N PHE A 412 9.59 -2.82 28.80
CA PHE A 412 10.52 -1.71 29.03
C PHE A 412 9.91 -0.56 29.82
N GLY A 413 8.60 -0.61 30.10
CA GLY A 413 7.88 0.53 30.63
C GLY A 413 7.93 1.70 29.64
N ASN A 414 8.02 2.92 30.18
CA ASN A 414 8.33 4.09 29.39
C ASN A 414 9.83 4.39 29.56
N PRO A 415 10.63 4.50 28.46
CA PRO A 415 12.03 4.86 28.58
C PRO A 415 12.24 6.19 29.33
N PRO A 416 13.39 6.39 29.99
CA PRO A 416 13.70 7.66 30.63
C PRO A 416 13.49 8.84 29.67
N ASN A 417 12.69 9.82 30.09
CA ASN A 417 12.33 11.03 29.33
C ASN A 417 11.41 10.83 28.11
N LEU A 418 10.86 9.63 27.87
CA LEU A 418 9.84 9.41 26.85
C LEU A 418 8.50 9.07 27.52
N PRO A 419 7.39 9.76 27.20
CA PRO A 419 6.08 9.44 27.75
C PRO A 419 5.40 8.24 27.06
N VAL A 420 6.05 7.64 26.07
CA VAL A 420 5.55 6.52 25.25
C VAL A 420 6.56 5.37 25.22
N PRO A 421 6.10 4.10 25.09
CA PRO A 421 6.97 2.93 25.23
C PRO A 421 7.79 2.59 23.97
N ILE A 422 7.41 3.12 22.80
CA ILE A 422 7.93 2.71 21.49
C ILE A 422 8.01 3.89 20.53
N ARG A 423 8.95 3.85 19.58
CA ARG A 423 9.08 4.79 18.45
C ARG A 423 8.47 4.23 17.17
N LEU A 424 8.14 5.10 16.22
CA LEU A 424 7.57 4.69 14.93
C LEU A 424 8.45 3.67 14.20
N SER A 425 9.77 3.87 14.23
CA SER A 425 10.75 3.00 13.56
C SER A 425 10.79 1.58 14.13
N GLU A 426 10.44 1.40 15.40
CA GLU A 426 10.30 0.08 16.05
C GLU A 426 8.88 -0.48 15.81
N PHE A 427 7.86 0.38 15.84
CA PHE A 427 6.46 0.01 15.74
C PHE A 427 6.08 -0.60 14.38
N LEU A 428 6.43 0.07 13.28
CA LEU A 428 5.99 -0.32 11.94
C LEU A 428 6.44 -1.73 11.51
N PRO A 429 7.73 -2.12 11.67
CA PRO A 429 8.15 -3.48 11.30
C PRO A 429 7.48 -4.54 12.19
N ASP A 430 7.39 -4.31 13.50
CA ASP A 430 6.81 -5.26 14.44
C ASP A 430 5.30 -5.45 14.25
N GLU A 431 4.57 -4.38 13.93
CA GLU A 431 3.15 -4.47 13.58
C GLU A 431 2.94 -5.29 12.31
N ARG A 432 3.81 -5.10 11.30
CA ARG A 432 3.77 -5.86 10.05
C ARG A 432 3.94 -7.34 10.30
N GLU A 433 4.89 -7.72 11.16
CA GLU A 433 5.19 -9.11 11.47
C GLU A 433 3.98 -9.81 12.10
N ILE A 434 3.35 -9.19 13.10
CA ILE A 434 2.15 -9.77 13.74
C ILE A 434 0.96 -9.79 12.75
N GLY A 435 0.81 -8.76 11.92
CA GLY A 435 -0.27 -8.64 10.95
C GLY A 435 -0.11 -9.45 9.66
N ASN A 436 1.04 -10.11 9.46
CA ASN A 436 1.36 -10.75 8.19
C ASN A 436 0.33 -11.83 7.79
N GLY A 437 -0.29 -11.68 6.62
CA GLY A 437 -1.32 -12.60 6.14
C GLY A 437 -2.63 -12.58 6.94
N VAL A 438 -2.82 -11.65 7.86
CA VAL A 438 -4.04 -11.55 8.68
C VAL A 438 -5.06 -10.64 7.99
N VAL A 439 -6.22 -11.22 7.64
CA VAL A 439 -7.40 -10.48 7.20
C VAL A 439 -8.58 -10.95 8.04
N VAL A 440 -9.01 -10.13 9.01
CA VAL A 440 -10.07 -10.53 9.94
C VAL A 440 -11.36 -10.89 9.19
N GLY A 441 -11.88 -12.08 9.46
CA GLY A 441 -13.10 -12.62 8.84
C GLY A 441 -12.85 -13.57 7.66
N GLN A 442 -11.61 -13.67 7.15
CA GLN A 442 -11.23 -14.69 6.17
C GLN A 442 -10.96 -16.04 6.83
N PRO A 443 -11.31 -17.19 6.22
CA PRO A 443 -11.07 -18.50 6.84
C PRO A 443 -9.62 -18.68 7.32
N GLY A 444 -9.43 -19.05 8.59
CA GLY A 444 -8.10 -19.33 9.16
C GLY A 444 -7.34 -18.13 9.72
N TRP A 445 -7.91 -16.92 9.67
CA TRP A 445 -7.24 -15.70 10.15
C TRP A 445 -6.86 -15.76 11.64
N GLU A 446 -7.67 -16.39 12.49
CA GLU A 446 -7.38 -16.52 13.93
C GLU A 446 -6.12 -17.34 14.18
N THR A 447 -5.96 -18.45 13.45
CA THR A 447 -4.80 -19.33 13.55
C THR A 447 -3.54 -18.64 13.03
N ALA A 448 -3.64 -17.93 11.89
CA ALA A 448 -2.52 -17.17 11.34
C ALA A 448 -2.05 -16.10 12.34
N LEU A 449 -2.98 -15.33 12.89
CA LEU A 449 -2.69 -14.31 13.89
C LEU A 449 -2.04 -14.89 15.15
N GLU A 450 -2.56 -15.99 15.69
CA GLU A 450 -1.98 -16.61 16.89
C GLU A 450 -0.57 -17.17 16.63
N ASN A 451 -0.34 -17.79 15.47
CA ASN A 451 0.98 -18.24 15.05
C ASN A 451 1.96 -17.07 14.94
N ASN A 452 1.55 -15.95 14.32
CA ASN A 452 2.37 -14.76 14.19
C ASN A 452 2.72 -14.17 15.56
N LYS A 453 1.74 -14.04 16.47
CA LYS A 453 1.98 -13.55 17.84
C LYS A 453 2.96 -14.42 18.61
N GLN A 454 2.87 -15.74 18.45
CA GLN A 454 3.79 -16.67 19.10
C GLN A 454 5.21 -16.50 18.53
N ALA A 455 5.36 -16.57 17.21
CA ALA A 455 6.64 -16.41 16.53
C ALA A 455 7.30 -15.07 16.88
N PHE A 456 6.55 -13.97 16.80
CA PHE A 456 6.99 -12.64 17.17
C PHE A 456 7.45 -12.60 18.63
N SER A 457 6.66 -13.13 19.57
CA SER A 457 7.01 -13.07 20.99
C SER A 457 8.23 -13.94 21.32
N ASP A 458 8.39 -15.08 20.65
CA ASP A 458 9.55 -15.95 20.78
C ASP A 458 10.82 -15.28 20.24
N GLU A 459 10.75 -14.58 19.11
CA GLU A 459 11.85 -13.75 18.59
C GLU A 459 12.15 -12.55 19.51
N PHE A 460 11.11 -11.82 19.91
CA PHE A 460 11.20 -10.59 20.67
C PHE A 460 11.97 -10.77 21.99
N VAL A 461 11.72 -11.88 22.72
CA VAL A 461 12.44 -12.14 23.98
C VAL A 461 13.91 -12.51 23.79
N ASN A 462 14.34 -12.81 22.57
CA ASN A 462 15.72 -13.09 22.21
C ASN A 462 16.46 -11.84 21.69
N ARG A 463 15.76 -10.72 21.43
CA ARG A 463 16.39 -9.47 20.99
C ARG A 463 17.42 -8.96 22.02
N PRO A 464 18.54 -8.34 21.58
CA PRO A 464 19.59 -7.86 22.49
C PRO A 464 19.08 -6.92 23.59
N ARG A 465 18.13 -6.03 23.27
CA ARG A 465 17.51 -5.12 24.24
C ARG A 465 16.72 -5.86 25.32
N PHE A 466 16.00 -6.92 24.94
CA PHE A 466 15.23 -7.73 25.89
C PHE A 466 16.14 -8.56 26.78
N THR A 467 17.07 -9.31 26.20
CA THR A 467 17.98 -10.18 26.96
C THR A 467 18.90 -9.39 27.91
N SER A 468 19.26 -8.15 27.55
CA SER A 468 19.97 -7.22 28.44
C SER A 468 19.10 -6.76 29.63
N ALA A 469 17.81 -6.49 29.40
CA ALA A 469 16.88 -6.11 30.46
C ALA A 469 16.48 -7.30 31.34
N TYR A 470 16.52 -8.51 30.79
CA TYR A 470 15.99 -9.74 31.36
C TYR A 470 17.01 -10.89 31.23
N PRO A 471 18.18 -10.81 31.90
CA PRO A 471 19.20 -11.85 31.82
C PRO A 471 18.66 -13.23 32.25
N GLN A 472 19.27 -14.30 31.76
CA GLN A 472 18.89 -15.68 32.13
C GLN A 472 19.15 -16.00 33.61
N SER A 473 19.99 -15.21 34.29
CA SER A 473 20.22 -15.32 35.73
C SER A 473 19.07 -14.77 36.59
N MET A 474 18.12 -14.03 35.99
CA MET A 474 16.96 -13.49 36.69
C MET A 474 16.01 -14.61 37.10
N THR A 475 15.57 -14.62 38.34
CA THR A 475 14.62 -15.64 38.83
C THR A 475 13.25 -15.48 38.15
N PRO A 476 12.42 -16.55 38.08
CA PRO A 476 11.06 -16.45 37.57
C PRO A 476 10.21 -15.37 38.26
N GLY A 477 10.36 -15.23 39.58
CA GLY A 477 9.69 -14.19 40.37
C GLY A 477 10.07 -12.79 39.94
N GLU A 478 11.37 -12.49 39.91
CA GLU A 478 11.89 -11.18 39.47
C GLU A 478 11.50 -10.85 38.03
N PHE A 479 11.47 -11.85 37.15
CA PHE A 479 11.04 -11.66 35.77
C PHE A 479 9.58 -11.22 35.67
N VAL A 480 8.66 -11.95 36.32
CA VAL A 480 7.23 -11.61 36.33
C VAL A 480 6.99 -10.27 37.01
N ASP A 481 7.64 -10.01 38.14
CA ASP A 481 7.49 -8.75 38.88
C ASP A 481 7.95 -7.54 38.06
N LYS A 482 9.09 -7.67 37.37
CA LYS A 482 9.60 -6.59 36.53
C LYS A 482 8.69 -6.30 35.33
N LEU A 483 8.16 -7.33 34.67
CA LEU A 483 7.16 -7.16 33.61
C LEU A 483 5.88 -6.49 34.14
N ASN A 484 5.36 -6.98 35.28
CA ASN A 484 4.15 -6.44 35.89
C ASN A 484 4.33 -4.97 36.29
N MET A 485 5.47 -4.62 36.91
CA MET A 485 5.81 -3.25 37.30
C MET A 485 5.90 -2.31 36.10
N ASN A 486 6.57 -2.72 35.02
CA ASN A 486 6.66 -1.94 33.78
C ASN A 486 5.28 -1.69 33.15
N ALA A 487 4.40 -2.69 33.22
CA ALA A 487 3.02 -2.63 32.77
C ALA A 487 2.09 -1.82 33.68
N GLY A 488 2.57 -1.30 34.83
CA GLY A 488 1.74 -0.55 35.78
C GLY A 488 0.94 -1.43 36.74
N ASN A 489 1.42 -2.63 37.02
CA ASN A 489 0.85 -3.64 37.91
C ASN A 489 -0.58 -4.11 37.53
N PRO A 490 -0.83 -4.54 36.28
CA PRO A 490 -2.15 -5.03 35.86
C PRO A 490 -2.55 -6.38 36.48
N LEU A 491 -1.60 -7.20 36.91
CA LEU A 491 -1.87 -8.53 37.45
C LEU A 491 -2.36 -8.46 38.90
N SER A 492 -3.36 -9.29 39.22
CA SER A 492 -3.65 -9.68 40.60
C SER A 492 -2.53 -10.54 41.18
N GLN A 493 -2.51 -10.67 42.52
CA GLN A 493 -1.52 -11.53 43.20
C GLN A 493 -1.63 -13.00 42.74
N GLU A 494 -2.85 -13.50 42.54
CA GLU A 494 -3.09 -14.87 42.09
C GLU A 494 -2.57 -15.12 40.67
N GLU A 495 -2.84 -14.20 39.73
CA GLU A 495 -2.32 -14.29 38.35
C GLU A 495 -0.80 -14.23 38.33
N ARG A 496 -0.21 -13.35 39.13
CA ARG A 496 1.25 -13.21 39.26
C ARG A 496 1.87 -14.50 39.80
N ASP A 497 1.33 -15.07 40.88
CA ASP A 497 1.84 -16.31 41.47
C ASP A 497 1.69 -17.51 40.52
N HIS A 498 0.61 -17.57 39.74
CA HIS A 498 0.44 -18.58 38.69
C HIS A 498 1.50 -18.46 37.60
N LEU A 499 1.77 -17.25 37.09
CA LEU A 499 2.80 -17.05 36.06
C LEU A 499 4.21 -17.38 36.56
N VAL A 500 4.52 -17.07 37.83
CA VAL A 500 5.79 -17.46 38.45
C VAL A 500 5.91 -18.98 38.55
N SER A 501 4.84 -19.66 38.97
CA SER A 501 4.79 -21.12 39.05
C SER A 501 4.96 -21.76 37.66
N ASP A 502 4.23 -21.29 36.65
CA ASP A 502 4.31 -21.81 35.28
C ASP A 502 5.71 -21.67 34.69
N LEU A 503 6.37 -20.52 34.93
CA LEU A 503 7.74 -20.29 34.46
C LEU A 503 8.76 -21.13 35.22
N THR A 504 8.57 -21.30 36.54
CA THR A 504 9.45 -22.12 37.39
C THR A 504 9.39 -23.59 37.00
N THR A 505 8.20 -24.08 36.66
CA THR A 505 7.95 -25.48 36.28
C THR A 505 8.17 -25.77 34.79
N GLY A 506 8.42 -24.74 33.98
CA GLY A 506 8.61 -24.87 32.54
C GLY A 506 7.31 -25.09 31.75
N VAL A 507 6.15 -24.91 32.38
CA VAL A 507 4.84 -24.92 31.69
C VAL A 507 4.72 -23.75 30.73
N LYS A 508 5.30 -22.59 31.08
CA LYS A 508 5.40 -21.43 30.19
C LYS A 508 6.85 -21.01 30.00
N ALA A 509 7.20 -20.67 28.76
CA ALA A 509 8.42 -19.96 28.43
C ALA A 509 8.30 -18.45 28.73
N ARG A 510 9.43 -17.73 28.74
CA ARG A 510 9.48 -16.28 28.99
C ARG A 510 8.60 -15.48 28.02
N ALA A 511 8.55 -15.88 26.74
CA ALA A 511 7.69 -15.26 25.73
C ALA A 511 6.20 -15.40 26.07
N GLN A 512 5.77 -16.57 26.53
CA GLN A 512 4.39 -16.83 26.91
C GLN A 512 3.97 -16.07 28.18
N VAL A 513 4.89 -15.90 29.13
CA VAL A 513 4.69 -15.06 30.31
C VAL A 513 4.60 -13.58 29.93
N LEU A 514 5.50 -13.08 29.07
CA LEU A 514 5.42 -11.72 28.54
C LEU A 514 4.07 -11.46 27.86
N ARG A 515 3.62 -12.37 27.00
CA ARG A 515 2.31 -12.29 26.37
C ARG A 515 1.16 -12.24 27.37
N ALA A 516 1.19 -13.08 28.41
CA ALA A 516 0.16 -13.07 29.43
C ALA A 516 0.03 -11.70 30.14
N VAL A 517 1.15 -10.99 30.36
CA VAL A 517 1.14 -9.62 30.90
C VAL A 517 0.63 -8.61 29.86
N ALA A 518 1.16 -8.66 28.63
CA ALA A 518 0.81 -7.72 27.55
C ALA A 518 -0.66 -7.83 27.10
N GLU A 519 -1.22 -9.03 27.11
CA GLU A 519 -2.61 -9.31 26.73
C GLU A 519 -3.60 -9.17 27.89
N ASN A 520 -3.12 -8.85 29.11
CA ASN A 520 -4.00 -8.63 30.26
C ASN A 520 -4.98 -7.47 30.02
N GLN A 521 -6.25 -7.68 30.38
CA GLN A 521 -7.32 -6.71 30.13
C GLN A 521 -7.10 -5.40 30.89
N ASN A 522 -6.61 -5.44 32.13
CA ASN A 522 -6.36 -4.22 32.93
C ASN A 522 -5.29 -3.35 32.27
N LEU A 523 -4.24 -3.96 31.70
CA LEU A 523 -3.23 -3.22 30.93
C LEU A 523 -3.84 -2.64 29.65
N SER A 524 -4.59 -3.46 28.91
CA SER A 524 -5.29 -3.03 27.69
C SER A 524 -6.18 -1.83 27.95
N ASP A 525 -6.90 -1.78 29.07
CA ASP A 525 -7.78 -0.66 29.40
C ASP A 525 -6.99 0.56 29.90
N ALA A 526 -5.98 0.36 30.75
CA ALA A 526 -5.18 1.43 31.33
C ALA A 526 -4.36 2.21 30.30
N GLU A 527 -3.90 1.55 29.23
CA GLU A 527 -3.05 2.14 28.20
C GLU A 527 -3.81 2.59 26.94
N PHE A 528 -5.11 2.31 26.85
CA PHE A 528 -5.88 2.51 25.63
C PHE A 528 -5.78 3.94 25.10
N ASN A 529 -6.03 4.95 25.95
CA ASN A 529 -5.99 6.35 25.54
C ASN A 529 -4.57 6.79 25.15
N ARG A 530 -3.53 6.30 25.84
CA ARG A 530 -2.13 6.64 25.53
C ARG A 530 -1.72 6.11 24.17
N ALA A 531 -2.04 4.86 23.89
CA ALA A 531 -1.80 4.24 22.60
C ALA A 531 -2.65 4.90 21.51
N PHE A 532 -3.92 5.19 21.78
CA PHE A 532 -4.81 5.82 20.80
C PHE A 532 -4.29 7.18 20.33
N VAL A 533 -3.81 8.02 21.26
CA VAL A 533 -3.16 9.30 20.92
C VAL A 533 -1.88 9.07 20.13
N LEU A 534 -1.03 8.12 20.54
CA LEU A 534 0.21 7.82 19.83
C LEU A 534 -0.06 7.39 18.38
N MET A 535 -1.10 6.60 18.14
CA MET A 535 -1.46 6.16 16.80
C MET A 535 -2.01 7.26 15.91
N GLN A 536 -2.39 8.42 16.46
CA GLN A 536 -2.67 9.58 15.63
C GLN A 536 -1.39 10.10 14.95
N TYR A 537 -0.25 10.06 15.64
CA TYR A 537 1.04 10.45 15.10
C TYR A 537 1.62 9.36 14.19
N PHE A 538 1.54 8.10 14.60
CA PHE A 538 2.11 7.00 13.82
C PHE A 538 1.30 6.69 12.56
N GLY A 539 -0.03 6.59 12.68
CA GLY A 539 -0.90 6.31 11.55
C GLY A 539 -1.03 7.50 10.61
N TYR A 540 -1.56 8.63 11.10
CA TYR A 540 -1.85 9.78 10.23
C TYR A 540 -0.61 10.60 9.88
N LEU A 541 0.28 10.89 10.83
CA LEU A 541 1.39 11.83 10.56
C LEU A 541 2.68 11.11 10.14
N ARG A 542 2.74 9.78 10.28
CA ARG A 542 3.91 8.94 9.96
C ARG A 542 5.20 9.45 10.61
N ARG A 543 5.12 9.90 11.87
CA ARG A 543 6.28 10.39 12.65
C ARG A 543 6.16 10.14 14.15
N ASP A 544 7.27 10.27 14.88
CA ASP A 544 7.26 10.31 16.35
C ASP A 544 6.62 11.64 16.84
N PRO A 545 5.91 11.66 17.98
CA PRO A 545 5.24 12.87 18.48
C PRO A 545 6.18 14.05 18.78
N ASN A 546 7.47 13.78 19.00
CA ASN A 546 8.51 14.76 19.27
C ASN A 546 9.46 15.00 18.08
N SER A 547 8.98 14.72 16.86
CA SER A 547 9.73 14.91 15.61
C SER A 547 8.92 15.74 14.62
N GLY A 548 9.58 16.27 13.58
CA GLY A 548 8.93 17.14 12.59
C GLY A 548 8.75 18.56 13.12
N PRO A 549 7.56 19.19 12.98
CA PRO A 549 7.32 20.53 13.51
C PRO A 549 7.33 20.59 15.05
N ASP A 550 7.13 19.45 15.72
CA ASP A 550 7.22 19.31 17.16
C ASP A 550 8.66 18.95 17.58
N THR A 551 9.14 19.55 18.67
CA THR A 551 10.46 19.24 19.25
C THR A 551 10.37 18.51 20.59
N ASP A 552 9.16 18.31 21.11
CA ASP A 552 8.88 17.68 22.40
C ASP A 552 7.51 16.96 22.39
N PHE A 553 7.04 16.49 23.56
CA PHE A 553 5.77 15.78 23.69
C PHE A 553 4.60 16.66 24.14
N SER A 554 4.71 17.99 24.05
CA SER A 554 3.65 18.92 24.47
C SER A 554 2.35 18.68 23.70
N GLY A 555 2.42 18.47 22.38
CA GLY A 555 1.27 18.11 21.53
C GLY A 555 0.64 16.78 21.94
N TYR A 556 1.45 15.74 22.15
CA TYR A 556 0.97 14.44 22.61
C TYR A 556 0.24 14.55 23.96
N ASN A 557 0.85 15.23 24.94
CA ASN A 557 0.29 15.42 26.26
C ASN A 557 -1.00 16.25 26.24
N PHE A 558 -1.09 17.25 25.36
CA PHE A 558 -2.31 18.00 25.13
C PHE A 558 -3.47 17.09 24.70
N TRP A 559 -3.26 16.26 23.67
CA TRP A 559 -4.29 15.35 23.16
C TRP A 559 -4.67 14.26 24.16
N LEU A 560 -3.69 13.71 24.88
CA LEU A 560 -3.95 12.76 25.96
C LEU A 560 -4.80 13.37 27.08
N ASN A 561 -4.47 14.59 27.52
CA ASN A 561 -5.27 15.29 28.53
C ASN A 561 -6.68 15.58 28.00
N LYS A 562 -6.81 15.99 26.74
CA LYS A 562 -8.10 16.30 26.12
C LYS A 562 -8.99 15.05 26.04
N VAL A 563 -8.49 13.92 25.52
CA VAL A 563 -9.29 12.69 25.40
C VAL A 563 -9.68 12.13 26.78
N ASN A 564 -8.80 12.24 27.78
CA ASN A 564 -9.11 11.86 29.16
C ASN A 564 -10.20 12.74 29.78
N ALA A 565 -10.20 14.05 29.51
CA ALA A 565 -11.25 14.96 29.99
C ALA A 565 -12.65 14.61 29.43
N PHE A 566 -12.71 13.92 28.28
CA PHE A 566 -13.94 13.38 27.69
C PHE A 566 -14.12 11.87 27.95
N ASN A 567 -13.46 11.30 28.97
CA ASN A 567 -13.56 9.88 29.34
C ASN A 567 -13.26 8.90 28.19
N GLY A 568 -12.32 9.24 27.31
CA GLY A 568 -11.99 8.40 26.15
C GLY A 568 -12.85 8.66 24.90
N ASP A 569 -13.86 9.53 24.97
CA ASP A 569 -14.69 9.86 23.81
C ASP A 569 -13.92 10.74 22.82
N PHE A 570 -13.38 10.09 21.79
CA PHE A 570 -12.59 10.72 20.74
C PHE A 570 -13.38 11.69 19.88
N ALA A 571 -14.70 11.49 19.76
CA ALA A 571 -15.57 12.35 18.96
C ALA A 571 -15.81 13.66 19.71
N SER A 572 -16.16 13.57 21.01
CA SER A 572 -16.28 14.76 21.87
C SER A 572 -14.94 15.48 22.07
N ALA A 573 -13.82 14.76 22.07
CA ALA A 573 -12.49 15.35 22.10
C ALA A 573 -12.05 15.94 20.73
N GLU A 574 -12.83 15.71 19.66
CA GLU A 574 -12.51 16.07 18.26
C GLU A 574 -11.14 15.57 17.79
N MET A 575 -10.61 14.52 18.40
CA MET A 575 -9.20 14.15 18.20
C MET A 575 -8.97 13.64 16.78
N VAL A 576 -9.68 12.60 16.38
CA VAL A 576 -9.54 12.03 15.03
C VAL A 576 -9.79 13.10 13.97
N LYS A 577 -10.82 13.93 14.16
CA LYS A 577 -11.13 15.07 13.28
C LYS A 577 -9.92 15.99 13.10
N ALA A 578 -9.28 16.40 14.19
CA ALA A 578 -8.15 17.33 14.14
C ALA A 578 -6.96 16.77 13.35
N PHE A 579 -6.67 15.48 13.46
CA PHE A 579 -5.58 14.85 12.72
C PHE A 579 -5.90 14.67 11.23
N ILE A 580 -7.07 14.12 10.88
CA ILE A 580 -7.43 13.85 9.47
C ILE A 580 -7.76 15.11 8.65
N THR A 581 -7.94 16.27 9.31
CA THR A 581 -8.13 17.58 8.67
C THR A 581 -6.90 18.47 8.76
N SER A 582 -5.88 18.05 9.50
CA SER A 582 -4.64 18.81 9.68
C SER A 582 -3.96 19.10 8.34
N ILE A 583 -3.24 20.21 8.28
CA ILE A 583 -2.44 20.57 7.11
C ILE A 583 -1.40 19.48 6.85
N GLU A 584 -0.73 19.02 7.90
CA GLU A 584 0.30 17.98 7.83
C GLU A 584 -0.23 16.67 7.22
N TYR A 585 -1.39 16.17 7.67
CA TYR A 585 -1.99 14.98 7.07
C TYR A 585 -2.36 15.20 5.60
N ARG A 586 -2.96 16.35 5.26
CA ARG A 586 -3.36 16.65 3.88
C ARG A 586 -2.16 16.80 2.95
N GLN A 587 -1.04 17.33 3.43
CA GLN A 587 0.21 17.49 2.68
C GLN A 587 0.86 16.15 2.32
N ARG A 588 0.49 15.03 2.97
CA ARG A 588 0.90 13.70 2.51
C ARG A 588 0.31 13.34 1.14
N PHE A 589 -0.77 14.00 0.72
CA PHE A 589 -1.57 13.64 -0.45
C PHE A 589 -1.85 14.83 -1.38
N ALA A 590 -1.22 15.97 -1.15
CA ALA A 590 -1.30 17.15 -1.99
C ALA A 590 -0.04 18.03 -1.75
N PRO A 591 0.58 18.61 -2.80
CA PRO A 591 1.71 19.52 -2.66
C PRO A 591 1.44 20.75 -1.78
#